data_AF-A0A1F7AEN8-F1
#
_entry.id   AF-A0A1F7AEN8-F1
#
_cell.length_a   1.000
_cell.length_b   1.000
_cell.length_c   1.000
_cell.angle_alpha   90.00
_cell.angle_beta   90.00
_cell.angle_gamma   90.00
#
_symmetry.space_group_name_H-M   'P 1'
#
loop_
_entity.id
_entity.type
_entity.pdbx_description
1 polymer ?
#
loop_
_entity_poly.entity_id
_entity_poly.type
_entity_poly.pdbx_seq_one_letter_code
_entity_poly.pdbx_strand_id
1 'polypeptide(L)' 'MVKTTLRLFSGTSHPQLAAAIAKELKVSLSKMHISRFACNEIYAKPEETVSVAFENAHFAFCLQ' A
#
# COMPACT_ATOMS: atom_id res chain seq x y z
N MET A 1 0.43 11.50 -23.21
CA MET A 1 1.25 10.75 -22.23
C MET A 1 0.39 10.48 -21.01
N VAL A 2 0.07 9.22 -20.74
CA VAL A 2 -0.76 8.83 -19.59
C VAL A 2 0.10 8.94 -18.33
N LYS A 3 -0.22 9.90 -17.46
CA LYS A 3 0.43 10.09 -16.16
C LYS A 3 -0.16 9.08 -15.17
N THR A 4 0.28 7.84 -15.26
CA THR A 4 -0.14 6.80 -14.30
C THR A 4 0.35 7.21 -12.92
N THR A 5 -0.58 7.54 -12.02
CA THR A 5 -0.26 7.97 -10.67
C THR A 5 0.01 6.72 -9.84
N LEU A 6 1.25 6.21 -9.89
CA LEU A 6 1.68 5.04 -9.15
C LEU A 6 1.67 5.37 -7.65
N ARG A 7 0.92 4.59 -6.87
CA ARG A 7 0.89 4.67 -5.40
C ARG A 7 1.44 3.39 -4.80
N LEU A 8 2.30 3.52 -3.82
CA LEU A 8 2.94 2.40 -3.14
C LEU A 8 2.40 2.30 -1.72
N PHE A 9 1.84 1.15 -1.37
CA PHE A 9 1.38 0.85 -0.01
C PHE A 9 2.20 -0.30 0.56
N SER A 10 2.37 -0.33 1.88
CA SER A 10 3.09 -1.40 2.56
C SER A 10 2.34 -1.88 3.79
N GLY A 11 2.34 -3.20 4.00
CA GLY A 11 1.86 -3.84 5.20
C GLY A 11 2.87 -3.75 6.36
N THR A 12 2.60 -4.47 7.46
CA THR A 12 3.47 -4.46 8.64
C THR A 12 4.61 -5.48 8.58
N SER A 13 4.62 -6.41 7.63
CA SER A 13 5.55 -7.54 7.64
C SER A 13 7.01 -7.10 7.33
N HIS A 14 7.23 -6.19 6.38
CA HIS A 14 8.59 -5.75 5.99
C HIS A 14 8.64 -4.26 5.60
N PRO A 15 8.52 -3.32 6.55
CA PRO A 15 8.49 -1.88 6.26
C PRO A 15 9.81 -1.35 5.68
N GLN A 16 10.94 -1.97 6.05
CA GLN A 16 12.28 -1.57 5.59
C GLN A 16 12.48 -1.85 4.09
N LEU A 17 12.00 -3.00 3.63
CA LEU A 17 12.05 -3.37 2.21
C LEU A 17 11.16 -2.44 1.38
N ALA A 18 9.96 -2.12 1.88
CA ALA A 18 9.08 -1.20 1.20
C ALA A 18 9.67 0.22 1.10
N ALA A 19 10.37 0.68 2.14
CA ALA A 19 11.08 1.96 2.09
C ALA A 19 12.24 1.96 1.06
N ALA A 20 12.97 0.85 0.94
CA ALA A 20 14.00 0.70 -0.09
C ALA A 20 13.41 0.75 -1.51
N ILE A 21 12.31 0.05 -1.76
CA ILE A 21 11.62 0.05 -3.05
C ILE A 21 11.07 1.45 -3.38
N ALA A 22 10.47 2.13 -2.41
CA ALA A 22 9.96 3.49 -2.54
C ALA A 22 11.06 4.47 -2.97
N LYS A 23 12.25 4.34 -2.36
CA LYS A 23 13.44 5.14 -2.68
C LYS A 23 13.91 4.91 -4.11
N GLU A 24 14.02 3.65 -4.56
CA GLU A 24 14.46 3.33 -5.92
C GLU A 24 13.46 3.80 -6.99
N LEU A 25 12.17 3.64 -6.72
CA LEU A 25 11.10 4.10 -7.62
C LEU A 25 10.85 5.61 -7.55
N LYS A 26 11.51 6.33 -6.62
CA LYS A 26 11.32 7.77 -6.35
C LYS A 26 9.85 8.14 -6.08
N VAL A 27 9.12 7.25 -5.40
CA VAL A 27 7.73 7.45 -4.97
C VAL A 27 7.64 7.39 -3.46
N SER A 28 6.75 8.17 -2.85
CA SER A 28 6.48 8.10 -1.42
C SER A 28 5.58 6.91 -1.08
N LEU A 29 5.79 6.27 0.07
CA LEU A 29 4.83 5.33 0.64
C LEU A 29 3.55 6.07 1.05
N SER A 30 2.42 5.64 0.50
CA SER A 30 1.10 6.16 0.84
C SER A 30 0.67 5.65 2.22
N LYS A 31 -0.02 6.52 2.98
CA LYS A 31 -0.49 6.19 4.32
C LYS A 31 -1.62 5.16 4.26
N MET A 32 -1.49 4.11 5.07
CA MET A 32 -2.49 3.08 5.26
C MET A 32 -2.72 2.86 6.74
N HIS A 33 -3.97 2.93 7.15
CA HIS A 33 -4.38 2.52 8.48
C HIS A 33 -4.48 1.00 8.51
N ILE A 34 -3.55 0.37 9.23
CA ILE A 34 -3.56 -1.07 9.47
C ILE A 34 -3.85 -1.31 10.93
N SER A 35 -4.89 -2.06 11.23
CA SER A 35 -5.22 -2.51 12.58
C SER A 35 -5.65 -3.97 12.55
N ARG A 36 -5.76 -4.58 13.73
CA ARG A 36 -6.25 -5.95 13.88
C ARG A 36 -7.56 -5.91 14.67
N PHE A 37 -8.55 -6.64 14.19
CA PHE A 37 -9.77 -6.87 14.95
C PHE A 37 -9.52 -7.82 16.13
N ALA A 38 -10.42 -7.82 17.11
CA ALA A 38 -10.35 -8.74 18.24
C ALA A 38 -10.38 -10.23 17.81
N CYS A 39 -10.90 -10.52 16.62
CA CYS A 39 -10.89 -11.84 15.98
C CYS A 39 -9.59 -12.16 15.20
N ASN A 40 -8.53 -11.36 15.34
CA ASN A 40 -7.25 -11.46 14.62
C ASN A 40 -7.28 -11.20 13.10
N GLU A 41 -8.45 -10.85 12.53
CA GLU A 41 -8.53 -10.38 11.16
C GLU A 41 -7.84 -9.02 10.99
N ILE A 42 -7.27 -8.79 9.80
CA ILE A 42 -6.51 -7.59 9.49
C ILE A 42 -7.45 -6.57 8.83
N TYR A 43 -7.56 -5.40 9.44
CA TYR A 43 -8.20 -4.24 8.87
C TYR A 43 -7.15 -3.37 8.17
N ALA A 44 -7.32 -3.14 6.87
CA ALA A 44 -6.45 -2.27 6.10
C ALA A 44 -7.30 -1.23 5.35
N LYS A 45 -7.12 0.04 5.68
CA LYS A 45 -7.82 1.17 5.07
C LYS A 45 -6.82 2.23 4.59
N PRO A 46 -6.74 2.53 3.29
CA PRO A 46 -5.99 3.68 2.80
C PRO A 46 -6.56 4.98 3.39
N GLU A 47 -5.69 5.89 3.83
CA GLU A 47 -6.12 7.20 4.34
C GLU A 47 -6.47 8.19 3.21
N GLU A 48 -6.04 7.88 1.99
CA GLU A 48 -6.24 8.70 0.81
C GLU A 48 -7.21 8.02 -0.16
N THR A 49 -8.00 8.83 -0.87
CA THR A 49 -8.87 8.34 -1.94
C THR A 49 -8.03 7.75 -3.07
N VAL A 50 -8.12 6.44 -3.24
CA VAL A 50 -7.59 5.71 -4.41
C VAL A 50 -8.60 5.80 -5.56
N SER A 51 -8.88 7.01 -6.04
CA SER A 51 -9.76 7.26 -7.18
C SER A 51 -8.97 7.18 -8.49
N VAL A 52 -8.50 5.99 -8.81
CA VAL A 52 -8.19 5.55 -10.18
C VAL A 52 -8.77 4.16 -10.30
N ALA A 53 -9.50 3.92 -11.40
CA ALA A 53 -10.18 2.66 -11.69
C ALA A 53 -9.33 1.46 -11.25
N PHE A 54 -9.92 0.55 -10.48
CA PHE A 54 -9.35 -0.71 -9.99
C PHE A 54 -8.99 -1.69 -11.13
N GLU A 55 -8.64 -1.21 -12.31
CA GLU A 55 -8.43 -2.05 -13.48
C GLU A 55 -7.12 -2.83 -13.39
N ASN A 56 -6.13 -2.39 -12.60
CA ASN A 56 -4.83 -3.07 -12.50
C ASN A 56 -4.09 -2.88 -11.15
N ALA A 57 -4.82 -2.81 -10.02
CA ALA A 57 -4.18 -2.80 -8.71
C ALA A 57 -3.80 -4.22 -8.29
N HIS A 58 -2.59 -4.66 -8.62
CA HIS A 58 -1.99 -5.87 -8.02
C HIS A 58 -1.67 -5.56 -6.54
N PHE A 59 -2.64 -5.80 -5.68
CA PHE A 59 -2.43 -5.79 -4.24
C PHE A 59 -1.64 -7.05 -3.83
N ALA A 60 -0.32 -6.93 -3.78
CA ALA A 60 0.50 -7.92 -3.09
C ALA A 60 0.37 -7.70 -1.57
N PHE A 61 -0.73 -8.18 -0.99
CA PHE A 61 -0.88 -8.28 0.46
C PHE A 61 0.00 -9.41 0.96
N CYS A 62 1.26 -9.11 1.26
CA CYS A 62 2.05 -9.93 2.17
C CYS A 62 1.59 -9.57 3.59
N LEU A 63 0.43 -10.13 3.98
CA LEU A 63 -0.08 -10.09 5.34
C LEU A 63 0.20 -11.46 5.95
N GLN A 64 1.40 -11.60 6.51
CA GLN A 64 1.73 -12.63 7.50
C GLN A 64 1.92 -11.91 8.84
#